data_AF-A0A3D3W3D5-F1
#
_entry.id   AF-A0A3D3W3D5-F1
#
_cell.length_a   1.000
_cell.length_b   1.000
_cell.length_c   1.000
_cell.angle_alpha   90.00
_cell.angle_beta   90.00
_cell.angle_gamma   90.00
#
_symmetry.space_group_name_H-M   'P 1'
#
loop_
_entity.id
_entity.type
_entity.pdbx_description
1 polymer ?
#
loop_
_entity_poly.entity_id
_entity_poly.type
_entity_poly.pdbx_seq_one_letter_code
_entity_poly.pdbx_strand_id
1 'polypeptide(L)'
;APASEVQQAMLSLNCFACHSRSDLGGVTESLNHVFSGSIPEMGDEGRIPPALTGAGDKLNEEWIKTVLAEGAKDRPYMATRMPRFGSAHADYLAPRLSAVDRGPVVPEVVFEAPEHRVKADARQLVGDQALSCIKCHRFDSYAATGLQSLDMTTMTRRLRRDWFHRYLADPQQYRPGTRMPAAWPGGRSVVPAVLEGKPDQQIEAIWRYLLDGRRAKIPSGLERQAIELKPAGRPLIYRNFLEGLSPRGIAVGFPERVHFAWDAEHMTVRLIWHGAFIDAAKHWVDRGPGNQSPLGDHVMTLPAGPPLAKLSSLDAVWPGGNPREAGFQFRGYQLNAAGVPAFRYEWSGVQVEDRLEPILHEPDNGLRRTLQLKSEAGLNDLWVRVATGRIEQVDGGFLWNGVRVQVEKGLAIVRRIGDQDELLIQLPAGAREAVVRLTLVW
;
A
#
# COMPACT_ATOMS: atom_id res chain seq x y z
N ALA A 1 -37.00 -25.78 -9.78
CA ALA A 1 -35.69 -25.85 -9.11
C ALA A 1 -34.91 -24.60 -9.49
N PRO A 2 -34.03 -24.05 -8.63
CA PRO A 2 -33.37 -22.77 -8.89
C PRO A 2 -32.68 -22.68 -10.27
N ALA A 3 -32.10 -23.77 -10.77
CA ALA A 3 -31.48 -23.82 -12.10
C ALA A 3 -32.46 -23.62 -13.27
N SER A 4 -33.67 -24.21 -13.19
CA SER A 4 -34.69 -24.04 -14.23
C SER A 4 -35.25 -22.60 -14.24
N GLU A 5 -35.37 -21.99 -13.06
CA GLU A 5 -35.81 -20.60 -12.91
C GLU A 5 -34.79 -19.62 -13.50
N VAL A 6 -33.49 -19.85 -13.28
CA VAL A 6 -32.41 -19.05 -13.92
C VAL A 6 -32.48 -19.17 -15.43
N GLN A 7 -32.60 -20.39 -15.97
CA GLN A 7 -32.67 -20.60 -17.41
C GLN A 7 -33.91 -19.95 -18.03
N GLN A 8 -35.08 -20.09 -17.40
CA GLN A 8 -36.31 -19.46 -17.86
C GLN A 8 -36.20 -17.93 -17.84
N ALA A 9 -35.64 -17.34 -16.79
CA ALA A 9 -35.41 -15.91 -16.72
C ALA A 9 -34.45 -15.42 -17.82
N MET A 10 -33.34 -16.15 -18.05
CA MET A 10 -32.39 -15.82 -19.12
C MET A 10 -33.01 -15.93 -20.52
N LEU A 11 -33.91 -16.89 -20.75
CA LEU A 11 -34.69 -16.99 -21.99
C LEU A 11 -35.64 -15.80 -22.15
N SER A 12 -36.43 -15.50 -21.12
CA SER A 12 -37.40 -14.38 -21.15
C SER A 12 -36.75 -13.02 -21.33
N LEU A 13 -35.54 -12.83 -20.80
CA LEU A 13 -34.75 -11.60 -20.93
C LEU A 13 -33.83 -11.61 -22.17
N ASN A 14 -33.96 -12.62 -23.03
CA ASN A 14 -33.17 -12.81 -24.24
C ASN A 14 -31.65 -12.77 -24.04
N CYS A 15 -31.16 -13.22 -22.87
CA CYS A 15 -29.73 -13.21 -22.55
C CYS A 15 -28.92 -14.09 -23.51
N PHE A 16 -29.51 -15.19 -23.98
CA PHE A 16 -28.87 -16.18 -24.85
C PHE A 16 -28.53 -15.67 -26.25
N ALA A 17 -29.11 -14.55 -26.69
CA ALA A 17 -28.74 -13.90 -27.95
C ALA A 17 -27.31 -13.31 -27.93
N CYS A 18 -26.74 -13.10 -26.73
CA CYS A 18 -25.42 -12.50 -26.54
C CYS A 18 -24.49 -13.38 -25.72
N HIS A 19 -25.02 -14.04 -24.70
CA HIS A 19 -24.24 -14.78 -23.71
C HIS A 19 -24.47 -16.29 -23.86
N SER A 20 -23.39 -17.06 -23.77
CA SER A 20 -23.51 -18.50 -23.56
C SER A 20 -23.64 -18.83 -22.07
N ARG A 21 -24.36 -19.89 -21.72
CA ARG A 21 -24.34 -20.52 -20.40
C ARG A 21 -24.52 -22.02 -20.55
N SER A 22 -23.57 -22.79 -20.02
CA SER A 22 -23.37 -24.19 -20.36
C SER A 22 -23.30 -24.32 -21.90
N ASP A 23 -24.13 -25.17 -22.50
CA ASP A 23 -24.18 -25.39 -23.95
C ASP A 23 -25.26 -24.56 -24.66
N LEU A 24 -25.87 -23.57 -23.96
CA LEU A 24 -26.97 -22.77 -24.48
C LEU A 24 -26.54 -21.35 -24.86
N GLY A 25 -26.98 -20.88 -26.03
CA GLY A 25 -26.82 -19.52 -26.51
C GLY A 25 -25.40 -19.14 -26.91
N GLY A 26 -25.15 -17.83 -26.94
CA GLY A 26 -23.91 -17.26 -27.45
C GLY A 26 -24.08 -16.64 -28.84
N VAL A 27 -23.02 -15.98 -29.30
CA VAL A 27 -23.03 -15.29 -30.59
C VAL A 27 -23.01 -16.30 -31.73
N THR A 28 -24.00 -16.23 -32.61
CA THR A 28 -24.06 -17.07 -33.81
C THR A 28 -23.06 -16.60 -34.86
N GLU A 29 -22.59 -17.52 -35.70
CA GLU A 29 -21.63 -17.18 -36.76
C GLU A 29 -22.17 -16.09 -37.71
N SER A 30 -23.47 -16.15 -38.03
CA SER A 30 -24.14 -15.13 -38.86
C SER A 30 -24.12 -13.73 -38.25
N LEU A 31 -24.14 -13.60 -36.92
CA LEU A 31 -24.14 -12.32 -36.22
C LEU A 31 -22.75 -11.92 -35.71
N ASN A 32 -21.76 -12.79 -35.84
CA ASN A 32 -20.42 -12.57 -35.29
C ASN A 32 -19.78 -11.25 -35.75
N HIS A 33 -20.04 -10.85 -37.00
CA HIS A 33 -19.54 -9.63 -37.61
C HIS A 33 -20.06 -8.32 -36.97
N VAL A 34 -21.19 -8.35 -36.24
CA VAL A 34 -21.72 -7.16 -35.56
C VAL A 34 -21.12 -6.94 -34.17
N PHE A 35 -20.41 -7.94 -33.62
CA PHE A 35 -19.73 -7.84 -32.33
C PHE A 35 -18.30 -7.35 -32.52
N SER A 36 -18.09 -6.08 -32.18
CA SER A 36 -16.82 -5.37 -32.30
C SER A 36 -16.32 -4.84 -30.96
N GLY A 37 -15.03 -4.45 -30.93
CA GLY A 37 -14.40 -3.80 -29.79
C GLY A 37 -13.31 -2.83 -30.25
N SER A 38 -12.92 -1.91 -29.39
CA SER A 38 -11.93 -0.86 -29.70
C SER A 38 -10.48 -1.31 -29.58
N ILE A 39 -10.23 -2.56 -29.16
CA ILE A 39 -8.89 -3.13 -28.97
C ILE A 39 -8.81 -4.45 -29.74
N PRO A 40 -8.41 -4.42 -31.02
CA PRO A 40 -8.35 -5.61 -31.88
C PRO A 40 -7.49 -6.74 -31.29
N GLU A 41 -6.43 -6.41 -30.57
CA GLU A 41 -5.49 -7.36 -29.97
C GLU A 41 -6.18 -8.25 -28.91
N MET A 42 -7.27 -7.80 -28.30
CA MET A 42 -8.05 -8.63 -27.37
C MET A 42 -8.80 -9.78 -28.07
N GLY A 43 -9.04 -9.69 -29.38
CA GLY A 43 -9.84 -10.66 -30.12
C GLY A 43 -11.22 -10.85 -29.49
N ASP A 44 -11.66 -12.10 -29.38
CA ASP A 44 -12.98 -12.45 -28.85
C ASP A 44 -13.19 -12.00 -27.40
N GLU A 45 -12.14 -11.96 -26.58
CA GLU A 45 -12.23 -11.46 -25.20
C GLU A 45 -12.60 -9.97 -25.13
N GLY A 46 -12.33 -9.23 -26.19
CA GLY A 46 -12.56 -7.78 -26.30
C GLY A 46 -13.86 -7.39 -26.97
N ARG A 47 -14.50 -8.31 -27.70
CA ARG A 47 -15.69 -8.01 -28.53
C ARG A 47 -16.92 -8.86 -28.20
N ILE A 48 -16.74 -10.09 -27.71
CA ILE A 48 -17.83 -11.02 -27.40
C ILE A 48 -18.25 -10.87 -25.93
N PRO A 49 -19.56 -10.71 -25.63
CA PRO A 49 -20.06 -10.71 -24.26
C PRO A 49 -19.62 -11.97 -23.49
N PRO A 50 -19.29 -11.86 -22.19
CA PRO A 50 -18.73 -12.98 -21.45
C PRO A 50 -19.74 -14.13 -21.31
N ALA A 51 -19.26 -15.37 -21.31
CA ALA A 51 -20.05 -16.52 -20.87
C ALA A 51 -20.56 -16.29 -19.44
N LEU A 52 -21.81 -16.72 -19.19
CA LEU A 52 -22.48 -16.62 -17.91
C LEU A 52 -22.44 -17.93 -17.11
N THR A 53 -21.81 -18.99 -17.62
CA THR A 53 -21.52 -20.20 -16.83
C THR A 53 -20.70 -19.83 -15.59
N GLY A 54 -21.19 -20.18 -14.39
CA GLY A 54 -20.52 -19.86 -13.14
C GLY A 54 -20.54 -18.37 -12.75
N ALA A 55 -21.35 -17.54 -13.39
CA ALA A 55 -21.41 -16.10 -13.12
C ALA A 55 -21.80 -15.79 -11.66
N GLY A 56 -22.66 -16.59 -11.03
CA GLY A 56 -23.05 -16.44 -9.62
C GLY A 56 -21.97 -16.83 -8.60
N ASP A 57 -21.00 -17.65 -9.01
CA ASP A 57 -19.78 -17.92 -8.22
C ASP A 57 -18.77 -16.78 -8.37
N LYS A 58 -18.64 -16.29 -9.59
CA LYS A 58 -17.68 -15.23 -9.94
C LYS A 58 -18.03 -13.90 -9.31
N LEU A 59 -19.25 -13.43 -9.54
CA LEU A 59 -19.69 -12.10 -9.14
C LEU A 59 -20.38 -12.17 -7.79
N ASN A 60 -20.18 -11.14 -6.96
CA ASN A 60 -21.01 -10.99 -5.78
C ASN A 60 -22.44 -10.56 -6.17
N GLU A 61 -23.41 -10.83 -5.29
CA GLU A 61 -24.83 -10.62 -5.59
C GLU A 61 -25.15 -9.15 -5.85
N GLU A 62 -24.57 -8.24 -5.07
CA GLU A 62 -24.72 -6.79 -5.25
C GLU A 62 -24.29 -6.38 -6.67
N TRP A 63 -23.14 -6.86 -7.13
CA TRP A 63 -22.65 -6.56 -8.48
C TRP A 63 -23.53 -7.15 -9.58
N ILE A 64 -24.05 -8.36 -9.39
CA ILE A 64 -25.00 -8.96 -10.34
C ILE A 64 -26.26 -8.08 -10.43
N LYS A 65 -26.75 -7.58 -9.29
CA LYS A 65 -27.90 -6.68 -9.26
C LYS A 65 -27.61 -5.37 -10.00
N THR A 66 -26.47 -4.74 -9.74
CA THR A 66 -26.04 -3.51 -10.43
C THR A 66 -25.99 -3.72 -11.95
N VAL A 67 -25.32 -4.78 -12.40
CA VAL A 67 -25.15 -5.04 -13.84
C VAL A 67 -26.49 -5.35 -14.53
N LEU A 68 -27.39 -6.11 -13.90
CA LEU A 68 -28.72 -6.38 -14.44
C LEU A 68 -29.62 -5.13 -14.46
N ALA A 69 -29.58 -4.33 -13.40
CA ALA A 69 -30.43 -3.14 -13.27
C ALA A 69 -29.96 -2.00 -14.19
N GLU A 70 -28.66 -1.73 -14.26
CA GLU A 70 -28.08 -0.53 -14.87
C GLU A 70 -27.31 -0.78 -16.17
N GLY A 71 -27.05 -2.05 -16.49
CA GLY A 71 -26.19 -2.48 -17.60
C GLY A 71 -24.70 -2.49 -17.23
N ALA A 72 -23.91 -3.28 -17.95
CA ALA A 72 -22.46 -3.41 -17.74
C ALA A 72 -21.66 -2.21 -18.28
N LYS A 73 -20.73 -1.68 -17.48
CA LYS A 73 -19.84 -0.54 -17.86
C LYS A 73 -18.34 -0.81 -17.71
N ASP A 74 -17.94 -1.94 -17.13
CA ASP A 74 -16.53 -2.20 -16.78
C ASP A 74 -15.64 -2.51 -18.00
N ARG A 75 -16.24 -2.82 -19.14
CA ARG A 75 -15.53 -3.16 -20.39
C ARG A 75 -15.72 -2.05 -21.41
N PRO A 76 -15.06 -0.88 -21.23
CA PRO A 76 -15.25 0.26 -22.12
C PRO A 76 -14.84 -0.03 -23.57
N TYR A 77 -14.02 -1.07 -23.77
CA TYR A 77 -13.55 -1.53 -25.07
C TYR A 77 -14.54 -2.39 -25.86
N MET A 78 -15.61 -2.92 -25.24
CA MET A 78 -16.66 -3.64 -25.98
C MET A 78 -17.61 -2.64 -26.64
N ALA A 79 -18.04 -2.86 -27.88
CA ALA A 79 -19.07 -2.03 -28.50
C ALA A 79 -20.49 -2.44 -28.05
N THR A 80 -20.73 -3.74 -27.92
CA THR A 80 -22.02 -4.29 -27.47
C THR A 80 -22.36 -3.80 -26.06
N ARG A 81 -23.62 -3.40 -25.85
CA ARG A 81 -24.12 -2.92 -24.56
C ARG A 81 -25.17 -3.89 -24.03
N MET A 82 -25.02 -4.25 -22.76
CA MET A 82 -26.01 -5.06 -22.05
C MET A 82 -27.27 -4.20 -21.77
N PRO A 83 -28.49 -4.71 -22.04
CA PRO A 83 -29.72 -4.00 -21.72
C PRO A 83 -29.86 -3.71 -20.22
N ARG A 84 -30.61 -2.66 -19.89
CA ARG A 84 -30.98 -2.33 -18.51
C ARG A 84 -32.31 -3.02 -18.20
N PHE A 85 -32.27 -4.12 -17.46
CA PHE A 85 -33.47 -4.89 -17.13
C PHE A 85 -34.21 -4.32 -15.90
N GLY A 86 -33.61 -3.39 -15.16
CA GLY A 86 -34.23 -2.79 -13.98
C GLY A 86 -34.16 -3.66 -12.72
N SER A 87 -34.48 -3.06 -11.58
CA SER A 87 -34.28 -3.67 -10.26
C SER A 87 -35.14 -4.92 -10.02
N ALA A 88 -36.37 -4.97 -10.51
CA ALA A 88 -37.25 -6.12 -10.31
C ALA A 88 -36.66 -7.42 -10.88
N HIS A 89 -36.10 -7.37 -12.10
CA HIS A 89 -35.42 -8.52 -12.70
C HIS A 89 -34.09 -8.83 -12.02
N ALA A 90 -33.36 -7.79 -11.59
CA ALA A 90 -32.12 -7.93 -10.84
C ALA A 90 -32.32 -8.67 -9.50
N ASP A 91 -33.31 -8.26 -8.71
CA ASP A 91 -33.65 -8.84 -7.41
C ASP A 91 -34.17 -10.28 -7.54
N TYR A 92 -34.85 -10.58 -8.65
CA TYR A 92 -35.28 -11.94 -8.94
C TYR A 92 -34.11 -12.86 -9.31
N LEU A 93 -33.24 -12.43 -10.24
CA LEU A 93 -32.26 -13.29 -10.87
C LEU A 93 -30.96 -13.43 -10.05
N ALA A 94 -30.48 -12.36 -9.41
CA ALA A 94 -29.19 -12.36 -8.72
C ALA A 94 -29.04 -13.42 -7.60
N PRO A 95 -29.99 -13.57 -6.65
CA PRO A 95 -29.86 -14.60 -5.61
C PRO A 95 -29.96 -16.02 -6.17
N ARG A 96 -30.79 -16.23 -7.21
CA ARG A 96 -30.95 -17.53 -7.87
C ARG A 96 -29.69 -17.94 -8.63
N LEU A 97 -29.09 -16.99 -9.36
CA LEU A 97 -27.83 -17.19 -10.06
C LEU A 97 -26.72 -17.55 -9.07
N SER A 98 -26.62 -16.81 -7.95
CA SER A 98 -25.66 -17.09 -6.89
C SER A 98 -25.86 -18.46 -6.25
N ALA A 99 -27.11 -18.87 -6.00
CA ALA A 99 -27.43 -20.17 -5.41
C ALA A 99 -27.10 -21.35 -6.32
N VAL A 100 -27.31 -21.19 -7.63
CA VAL A 100 -27.05 -22.25 -8.63
C VAL A 100 -25.56 -22.41 -8.93
N ASP A 101 -24.82 -21.30 -9.00
CA ASP A 101 -23.44 -21.33 -9.48
C ASP A 101 -22.40 -21.55 -8.38
N ARG A 102 -22.76 -21.39 -7.10
CA ARG A 102 -21.79 -21.29 -6.00
C ARG A 102 -20.75 -22.42 -6.03
N GLY A 103 -19.49 -22.03 -6.14
CA GLY A 103 -18.36 -22.94 -6.11
C GLY A 103 -17.89 -23.24 -4.68
N PRO A 104 -16.83 -24.07 -4.54
CA PRO A 104 -16.24 -24.39 -3.25
C PRO A 104 -15.81 -23.14 -2.46
N VAL A 105 -15.76 -23.23 -1.14
CA VAL A 105 -15.16 -22.16 -0.32
C VAL A 105 -13.65 -22.37 -0.28
N VAL A 106 -12.88 -21.29 -0.41
CA VAL A 106 -11.43 -21.36 -0.24
C VAL A 106 -11.10 -21.14 1.23
N PRO A 107 -10.26 -21.99 1.85
CA PRO A 107 -9.84 -21.80 3.23
C PRO A 107 -9.31 -20.38 3.50
N GLU A 108 -9.44 -19.97 4.76
CA GLU A 108 -8.81 -18.72 5.20
C GLU A 108 -7.29 -18.85 5.09
N VAL A 109 -6.66 -17.80 4.57
CA VAL A 109 -5.20 -17.70 4.46
C VAL A 109 -4.73 -16.69 5.49
N VAL A 110 -3.91 -17.15 6.43
CA VAL A 110 -3.38 -16.37 7.55
C VAL A 110 -1.94 -15.96 7.24
N PHE A 111 -1.59 -14.72 7.54
CA PHE A 111 -0.23 -14.22 7.46
C PHE A 111 0.28 -13.92 8.87
N GLU A 112 1.50 -14.36 9.17
CA GLU A 112 2.21 -13.95 10.37
C GLU A 112 2.72 -12.52 10.27
N ALA A 113 3.05 -12.09 9.05
CA ALA A 113 3.52 -10.74 8.77
C ALA A 113 2.38 -9.71 8.90
N PRO A 114 2.67 -8.47 9.37
CA PRO A 114 1.71 -7.38 9.37
C PRO A 114 1.13 -7.09 7.98
N GLU A 115 -0.13 -6.65 7.95
CA GLU A 115 -0.89 -6.40 6.71
C GLU A 115 -0.16 -5.50 5.70
N HIS A 116 0.54 -4.47 6.17
CA HIS A 116 1.27 -3.56 5.28
C HIS A 116 2.41 -4.27 4.52
N ARG A 117 3.02 -5.31 5.12
CA ARG A 117 4.07 -6.12 4.47
C ARG A 117 3.45 -7.03 3.41
N VAL A 118 2.35 -7.70 3.75
CA VAL A 118 1.58 -8.55 2.82
C VAL A 118 1.16 -7.76 1.57
N LYS A 119 0.70 -6.52 1.75
CA LYS A 119 0.32 -5.63 0.64
C LYS A 119 1.52 -5.15 -0.18
N ALA A 120 2.70 -4.97 0.43
CA ALA A 120 3.92 -4.62 -0.29
C ALA A 120 4.36 -5.77 -1.21
N ASP A 121 4.36 -7.01 -0.69
CA ASP A 121 4.64 -8.22 -1.48
C ASP A 121 3.67 -8.37 -2.65
N ALA A 122 2.37 -8.14 -2.40
CA ALA A 122 1.34 -8.13 -3.43
C ALA A 122 1.56 -7.05 -4.50
N ARG A 123 1.93 -5.83 -4.10
CA ARG A 123 2.25 -4.73 -5.00
C ARG A 123 3.44 -5.10 -5.90
N GLN A 124 4.46 -5.74 -5.34
CA GLN A 124 5.58 -6.28 -6.13
C GLN A 124 5.10 -7.35 -7.11
N LEU A 125 4.26 -8.30 -6.67
CA LEU A 125 3.72 -9.37 -7.53
C LEU A 125 3.00 -8.81 -8.76
N VAL A 126 2.14 -7.81 -8.59
CA VAL A 126 1.35 -7.26 -9.71
C VAL A 126 2.14 -6.31 -10.62
N GLY A 127 3.25 -5.76 -10.14
CA GLY A 127 4.12 -4.83 -10.87
C GLY A 127 4.95 -5.47 -11.98
N ASP A 128 5.77 -4.66 -12.64
CA ASP A 128 6.59 -5.06 -13.81
C ASP A 128 7.75 -6.02 -13.51
N GLN A 129 8.12 -6.22 -12.24
CA GLN A 129 9.24 -7.07 -11.83
C GLN A 129 8.85 -8.51 -11.47
N ALA A 130 7.56 -8.85 -11.46
CA ALA A 130 7.06 -10.17 -11.08
C ALA A 130 6.00 -10.67 -12.07
N LEU A 131 4.76 -10.91 -11.63
CA LEU A 131 3.67 -11.45 -12.46
C LEU A 131 3.24 -10.49 -13.59
N SER A 132 3.63 -9.22 -13.52
CA SER A 132 3.38 -8.25 -14.59
C SER A 132 1.89 -8.07 -14.93
N CYS A 133 0.99 -8.17 -13.95
CA CYS A 133 -0.45 -7.98 -14.14
C CYS A 133 -0.77 -6.66 -14.84
N ILE A 134 0.01 -5.61 -14.53
CA ILE A 134 -0.08 -4.28 -15.12
C ILE A 134 0.24 -4.20 -16.62
N LYS A 135 0.80 -5.25 -17.24
CA LYS A 135 0.97 -5.32 -18.71
C LYS A 135 -0.37 -5.44 -19.43
N CYS A 136 -1.37 -6.02 -18.77
CA CYS A 136 -2.68 -6.25 -19.37
C CYS A 136 -3.83 -5.58 -18.62
N HIS A 137 -3.70 -5.32 -17.33
CA HIS A 137 -4.77 -4.71 -16.55
C HIS A 137 -4.48 -3.23 -16.27
N ARG A 138 -5.50 -2.40 -16.45
CA ARG A 138 -5.47 -1.01 -16.01
C ARG A 138 -5.45 -0.93 -14.48
N PHE A 139 -5.04 0.21 -13.95
CA PHE A 139 -5.02 0.45 -12.52
C PHE A 139 -5.51 1.87 -12.22
N ASP A 140 -6.78 2.01 -11.84
CA ASP A 140 -7.46 3.29 -11.67
C ASP A 140 -7.28 4.19 -12.92
N SER A 141 -6.65 5.35 -12.77
CA SER A 141 -6.38 6.31 -13.82
C SER A 141 -5.18 5.93 -14.71
N TYR A 142 -4.38 4.94 -14.32
CA TYR A 142 -3.20 4.50 -15.04
C TYR A 142 -3.56 3.47 -16.11
N ALA A 143 -3.18 3.78 -17.35
CA ALA A 143 -3.24 2.84 -18.46
C ALA A 143 -2.28 1.66 -18.21
N ALA A 144 -2.69 0.46 -18.59
CA ALA A 144 -1.81 -0.71 -18.58
C ALA A 144 -0.60 -0.47 -19.49
N THR A 145 0.52 -1.17 -19.25
CA THR A 145 1.71 -0.97 -20.09
C THR A 145 1.59 -1.60 -21.48
N GLY A 146 0.66 -2.53 -21.67
CA GLY A 146 0.31 -3.15 -22.95
C GLY A 146 -1.21 -3.15 -23.18
N LEU A 147 -1.85 -4.31 -23.06
CA LEU A 147 -3.28 -4.50 -23.32
C LEU A 147 -4.13 -3.75 -22.29
N GLN A 148 -5.21 -3.10 -22.70
CA GLN A 148 -6.02 -2.25 -21.80
C GLN A 148 -7.24 -2.98 -21.21
N SER A 149 -7.00 -4.09 -20.51
CA SER A 149 -8.05 -4.90 -19.87
C SER A 149 -8.63 -4.22 -18.62
N LEU A 150 -9.57 -4.93 -17.98
CA LEU A 150 -10.31 -4.51 -16.78
C LEU A 150 -9.39 -3.90 -15.71
N ASP A 151 -9.88 -2.85 -15.06
CA ASP A 151 -9.20 -2.16 -13.96
C ASP A 151 -9.12 -3.04 -12.71
N MET A 152 -7.89 -3.34 -12.24
CA MET A 152 -7.67 -4.19 -11.06
C MET A 152 -8.28 -3.61 -9.79
N THR A 153 -8.35 -2.29 -9.67
CA THR A 153 -8.87 -1.62 -8.45
C THR A 153 -10.37 -1.83 -8.26
N THR A 154 -11.06 -2.38 -9.26
CA THR A 154 -12.49 -2.72 -9.21
C THR A 154 -12.76 -4.19 -8.90
N MET A 155 -11.73 -5.03 -8.86
CA MET A 155 -11.89 -6.49 -8.79
C MET A 155 -12.59 -6.95 -7.50
N THR A 156 -12.17 -6.45 -6.35
CA THR A 156 -12.72 -6.85 -5.03
C THR A 156 -14.15 -6.35 -4.81
N ARG A 157 -14.54 -5.25 -5.47
CA ARG A 157 -15.92 -4.74 -5.44
C ARG A 157 -16.90 -5.64 -6.18
N ARG A 158 -16.45 -6.38 -7.19
CA ARG A 158 -17.32 -7.16 -8.09
C ARG A 158 -17.19 -8.66 -7.95
N LEU A 159 -15.99 -9.15 -7.64
CA LEU A 159 -15.68 -10.58 -7.59
C LEU A 159 -15.90 -11.13 -6.19
N ARG A 160 -16.08 -12.44 -6.09
CA ARG A 160 -15.97 -13.17 -4.81
C ARG A 160 -14.52 -13.63 -4.60
N ARG A 161 -14.03 -13.54 -3.36
CA ARG A 161 -12.68 -13.99 -2.97
C ARG A 161 -12.40 -15.44 -3.41
N ASP A 162 -13.33 -16.34 -3.11
CA ASP A 162 -13.19 -17.77 -3.41
C ASP A 162 -12.98 -18.03 -4.91
N TRP A 163 -13.78 -17.38 -5.75
CA TRP A 163 -13.65 -17.49 -7.20
C TRP A 163 -12.35 -16.86 -7.70
N PHE A 164 -11.96 -15.69 -7.16
CA PHE A 164 -10.71 -15.04 -7.51
C PHE A 164 -9.51 -15.96 -7.27
N HIS A 165 -9.51 -16.67 -6.13
CA HIS A 165 -8.49 -17.64 -5.80
C HIS A 165 -8.38 -18.78 -6.82
N ARG A 166 -9.51 -19.43 -7.11
CA ARG A 166 -9.52 -20.54 -8.08
C ARG A 166 -9.18 -20.07 -9.50
N TYR A 167 -9.69 -18.91 -9.90
CA TYR A 167 -9.45 -18.36 -11.23
C TYR A 167 -7.98 -17.98 -11.43
N LEU A 168 -7.33 -17.36 -10.43
CA LEU A 168 -5.90 -17.05 -10.51
C LEU A 168 -5.04 -18.30 -10.55
N ALA A 169 -5.40 -19.34 -9.80
CA ALA A 169 -4.67 -20.61 -9.79
C ALA A 169 -4.66 -21.29 -11.16
N ASP A 170 -5.78 -21.30 -11.88
CA ASP A 170 -5.87 -21.83 -13.25
C ASP A 170 -6.90 -21.06 -14.11
N PRO A 171 -6.48 -19.97 -14.79
CA PRO A 171 -7.39 -19.20 -15.64
C PRO A 171 -7.94 -19.99 -16.84
N GLN A 172 -7.17 -20.95 -17.37
CA GLN A 172 -7.53 -21.70 -18.58
C GLN A 172 -8.67 -22.67 -18.30
N GLN A 173 -8.75 -23.24 -17.09
CA GLN A 173 -9.87 -24.07 -16.66
C GLN A 173 -11.22 -23.33 -16.71
N TYR A 174 -11.22 -22.03 -16.37
CA TYR A 174 -12.42 -21.21 -16.35
C TYR A 174 -12.74 -20.58 -17.70
N ARG A 175 -11.71 -20.24 -18.47
CA ARG A 175 -11.83 -19.55 -19.77
C ARG A 175 -10.79 -20.11 -20.74
N PRO A 176 -11.09 -21.24 -21.41
CA PRO A 176 -10.18 -21.82 -22.39
C PRO A 176 -9.78 -20.80 -23.46
N GLY A 177 -8.46 -20.69 -23.70
CA GLY A 177 -7.92 -19.73 -24.67
C GLY A 177 -7.83 -18.29 -24.15
N THR A 178 -8.06 -18.04 -22.86
CA THR A 178 -7.86 -16.71 -22.28
C THR A 178 -6.40 -16.26 -22.40
N ARG A 179 -6.17 -14.96 -22.60
CA ARG A 179 -4.83 -14.37 -22.62
C ARG A 179 -4.19 -14.27 -21.24
N MET A 180 -4.97 -14.49 -20.19
CA MET A 180 -4.45 -14.43 -18.83
C MET A 180 -3.46 -15.59 -18.59
N PRO A 181 -2.20 -15.28 -18.22
CA PRO A 181 -1.18 -16.30 -18.04
C PRO A 181 -1.46 -17.16 -16.81
N ALA A 182 -1.05 -18.43 -16.87
CA ALA A 182 -1.01 -19.29 -15.69
C ALA A 182 0.24 -18.96 -14.87
N ALA A 183 0.08 -18.19 -13.80
CA ALA A 183 1.17 -17.79 -12.91
C ALA A 183 1.58 -18.89 -11.90
N TRP A 184 0.75 -19.94 -11.76
CA TRP A 184 1.00 -21.07 -10.86
C TRP A 184 0.86 -22.44 -11.54
N PRO A 185 1.60 -22.73 -12.64
CA PRO A 185 1.47 -23.99 -13.36
C PRO A 185 1.79 -25.19 -12.45
N GLY A 186 0.88 -26.17 -12.42
CA GLY A 186 1.02 -27.35 -11.55
C GLY A 186 1.02 -27.01 -10.04
N GLY A 187 0.42 -25.88 -9.65
CA GLY A 187 0.37 -25.43 -8.27
C GLY A 187 1.69 -24.85 -7.75
N ARG A 188 2.60 -24.42 -8.63
CA ARG A 188 3.90 -23.84 -8.25
C ARG A 188 4.04 -22.43 -8.79
N SER A 189 4.41 -21.49 -7.93
CA SER A 189 4.63 -20.10 -8.34
C SER A 189 5.81 -19.95 -9.29
N VAL A 190 5.65 -19.12 -10.32
CA VAL A 190 6.77 -18.65 -11.15
C VAL A 190 7.61 -17.54 -10.49
N VAL A 191 7.21 -17.07 -9.30
CA VAL A 191 7.90 -16.05 -8.49
C VAL A 191 8.16 -16.58 -7.07
N PRO A 192 9.08 -17.54 -6.88
CA PRO A 192 9.30 -18.17 -5.58
C PRO A 192 9.91 -17.24 -4.53
N ALA A 193 10.51 -16.12 -4.95
CA ALA A 193 11.16 -15.17 -4.05
C ALA A 193 10.19 -14.34 -3.19
N VAL A 194 8.90 -14.26 -3.55
CA VAL A 194 7.90 -13.49 -2.82
C VAL A 194 6.96 -14.44 -2.08
N LEU A 195 6.75 -14.23 -0.78
CA LEU A 195 5.90 -15.07 0.08
C LEU A 195 6.25 -16.57 -0.02
N GLU A 196 7.55 -16.87 -0.09
CA GLU A 196 8.11 -18.22 -0.23
C GLU A 196 7.56 -19.02 -1.44
N GLY A 197 6.98 -18.34 -2.43
CA GLY A 197 6.37 -18.98 -3.59
C GLY A 197 5.07 -19.74 -3.30
N LYS A 198 4.48 -19.58 -2.10
CA LYS A 198 3.24 -20.26 -1.68
C LYS A 198 2.05 -19.68 -2.47
N PRO A 199 1.40 -20.46 -3.35
CA PRO A 199 0.37 -19.92 -4.26
C PRO A 199 -0.81 -19.27 -3.54
N ASP A 200 -1.33 -19.91 -2.50
CA ASP A 200 -2.44 -19.43 -1.68
C ASP A 200 -2.12 -18.10 -1.00
N GLN A 201 -0.91 -17.96 -0.45
CA GLN A 201 -0.43 -16.71 0.13
C GLN A 201 -0.27 -15.61 -0.92
N GLN A 202 0.32 -15.90 -2.08
CA GLN A 202 0.50 -14.89 -3.13
C GLN A 202 -0.84 -14.39 -3.68
N ILE A 203 -1.77 -15.30 -3.95
CA ILE A 203 -3.11 -14.97 -4.44
C ILE A 203 -3.90 -14.18 -3.39
N GLU A 204 -3.85 -14.59 -2.12
CA GLU A 204 -4.49 -13.85 -1.03
C GLU A 204 -3.89 -12.46 -0.85
N ALA A 205 -2.56 -12.34 -0.92
CA ALA A 205 -1.89 -11.05 -0.77
C ALA A 205 -2.35 -10.08 -1.87
N ILE A 206 -2.45 -10.55 -3.13
CA ILE A 206 -3.00 -9.76 -4.24
C ILE A 206 -4.45 -9.36 -3.94
N TRP A 207 -5.29 -10.27 -3.43
CA TRP A 207 -6.66 -9.94 -3.04
C TRP A 207 -6.69 -8.83 -1.97
N ARG A 208 -5.89 -8.94 -0.91
CA ARG A 208 -5.80 -7.96 0.18
C ARG A 208 -5.30 -6.60 -0.28
N TYR A 209 -4.32 -6.57 -1.16
CA TYR A 209 -3.85 -5.34 -1.80
C TYR A 209 -4.95 -4.66 -2.65
N LEU A 210 -5.69 -5.44 -3.43
CA LEU A 210 -6.79 -4.91 -4.25
C LEU A 210 -8.04 -4.51 -3.43
N LEU A 211 -8.15 -4.89 -2.15
CA LEU A 211 -9.20 -4.38 -1.25
C LEU A 211 -9.07 -2.88 -0.99
N ASP A 212 -7.88 -2.31 -1.13
CA ASP A 212 -7.68 -0.85 -1.00
C ASP A 212 -8.30 -0.07 -2.17
N GLY A 213 -8.66 -0.76 -3.27
CA GLY A 213 -9.31 -0.18 -4.44
C GLY A 213 -8.49 0.96 -5.01
N ARG A 214 -9.11 2.13 -5.22
CA ARG A 214 -8.42 3.34 -5.73
C ARG A 214 -7.38 3.93 -4.78
N ARG A 215 -7.35 3.49 -3.52
CA ARG A 215 -6.32 3.90 -2.53
C ARG A 215 -5.11 2.96 -2.55
N ALA A 216 -5.17 1.84 -3.28
CA ALA A 216 -4.06 0.92 -3.39
C ALA A 216 -2.85 1.64 -4.01
N LYS A 217 -1.69 1.43 -3.42
CA LYS A 217 -0.46 2.09 -3.89
C LYS A 217 -0.10 1.61 -5.28
N ILE A 218 0.18 2.53 -6.20
CA ILE A 218 0.42 2.22 -7.61
C ILE A 218 1.59 1.24 -7.77
N PRO A 219 1.44 0.12 -8.51
CA PRO A 219 2.53 -0.82 -8.79
C PRO A 219 3.67 -0.20 -9.60
N SER A 220 4.89 -0.71 -9.42
CA SER A 220 6.04 -0.32 -10.24
C SER A 220 5.77 -0.54 -11.73
N GLY A 221 6.25 0.37 -12.58
CA GLY A 221 6.14 0.29 -14.04
C GLY A 221 4.94 1.02 -14.67
N LEU A 222 3.96 1.48 -13.87
CA LEU A 222 2.82 2.26 -14.38
C LEU A 222 3.07 3.78 -14.43
N GLU A 223 3.91 4.31 -13.54
CA GLU A 223 4.25 5.74 -13.50
C GLU A 223 5.31 6.08 -14.55
N ARG A 224 4.91 6.14 -15.83
CA ARG A 224 5.80 6.37 -16.98
C ARG A 224 6.55 7.71 -16.97
N GLN A 225 6.07 8.69 -16.21
CA GLN A 225 6.67 10.03 -16.10
C GLN A 225 7.41 10.24 -14.78
N ALA A 226 7.54 9.20 -13.94
CA ALA A 226 8.25 9.33 -12.69
C ALA A 226 9.73 9.68 -12.92
N ILE A 227 10.22 10.65 -12.16
CA ILE A 227 11.64 10.96 -12.00
C ILE A 227 12.05 10.33 -10.68
N GLU A 228 12.17 9.00 -10.68
CA GLU A 228 12.58 8.27 -9.49
C GLU A 228 14.03 8.65 -9.12
N LEU A 229 14.19 9.26 -7.94
CA LEU A 229 15.51 9.50 -7.38
C LEU A 229 16.00 8.19 -6.74
N LYS A 230 17.04 7.60 -7.31
CA LYS A 230 17.62 6.34 -6.85
C LYS A 230 18.93 6.59 -6.11
N PRO A 231 18.97 6.49 -4.77
CA PRO A 231 20.22 6.57 -4.04
C PRO A 231 21.15 5.42 -4.46
N ALA A 232 22.26 5.76 -5.11
CA ALA A 232 23.27 4.81 -5.54
C ALA A 232 24.63 5.27 -5.01
N GLY A 233 25.29 4.43 -4.22
CA GLY A 233 26.62 4.68 -3.65
C GLY A 233 26.70 5.76 -2.55
N ARG A 234 25.76 6.71 -2.48
CA ARG A 234 25.68 7.74 -1.44
C ARG A 234 24.23 8.18 -1.15
N PRO A 235 23.96 8.79 0.02
CA PRO A 235 22.64 9.32 0.33
C PRO A 235 22.23 10.44 -0.62
N LEU A 236 20.94 10.48 -0.95
CA LEU A 236 20.29 11.58 -1.66
C LEU A 236 19.41 12.37 -0.71
N ILE A 237 19.31 13.68 -0.93
CA ILE A 237 18.45 14.57 -0.15
C ILE A 237 17.42 15.20 -1.08
N TYR A 238 16.15 15.08 -0.72
CA TYR A 238 15.03 15.69 -1.41
C TYR A 238 14.28 16.64 -0.48
N ARG A 239 14.25 17.93 -0.83
CA ARG A 239 13.62 18.99 -0.04
C ARG A 239 12.43 19.53 -0.79
N ASN A 240 11.23 19.16 -0.37
CA ASN A 240 9.99 19.62 -0.96
C ASN A 240 8.79 19.37 -0.03
N PHE A 241 7.58 19.65 -0.50
CA PHE A 241 6.35 19.31 0.20
C PHE A 241 6.18 17.78 0.25
N LEU A 242 6.22 17.22 1.46
CA LEU A 242 6.11 15.79 1.70
C LEU A 242 4.81 15.49 2.43
N GLU A 243 4.12 14.43 2.04
CA GLU A 243 2.89 14.01 2.72
C GLU A 243 3.21 13.64 4.18
N GLY A 244 2.35 14.04 5.12
CA GLY A 244 2.54 13.78 6.56
C GLY A 244 3.55 14.69 7.27
N LEU A 245 4.24 15.59 6.56
CA LEU A 245 5.17 16.58 7.11
C LEU A 245 4.65 18.00 6.94
N SER A 246 5.27 18.95 7.66
CA SER A 246 5.13 20.36 7.35
C SER A 246 5.73 20.72 5.97
N PRO A 247 5.44 21.93 5.43
CA PRO A 247 6.12 22.48 4.25
C PRO A 247 7.65 22.50 4.28
N ARG A 248 8.29 22.19 5.42
CA ARG A 248 9.74 22.16 5.61
C ARG A 248 10.30 20.73 5.68
N GLY A 249 9.68 19.80 4.96
CA GLY A 249 10.11 18.40 4.86
C GLY A 249 11.46 18.21 4.15
N ILE A 250 12.27 17.30 4.69
CA ILE A 250 13.57 16.89 4.16
C ILE A 250 13.63 15.36 4.14
N ALA A 251 13.45 14.77 2.95
CA ALA A 251 13.62 13.34 2.75
C ALA A 251 15.09 13.00 2.49
N VAL A 252 15.56 11.91 3.10
CA VAL A 252 16.91 11.37 2.96
C VAL A 252 16.82 9.92 2.54
N GLY A 253 17.39 9.61 1.38
CA GLY A 253 17.36 8.29 0.79
C GLY A 253 18.73 7.64 0.81
N PHE A 254 18.83 6.43 1.37
CA PHE A 254 20.06 5.64 1.44
C PHE A 254 20.14 4.54 0.37
N PRO A 255 21.35 4.19 -0.13
CA PRO A 255 21.54 3.05 -1.03
C PRO A 255 21.03 1.70 -0.49
N GLU A 256 20.98 1.55 0.84
CA GLU A 256 20.50 0.39 1.58
C GLU A 256 18.97 0.20 1.51
N ARG A 257 18.27 1.02 0.70
CA ARG A 257 16.82 0.96 0.49
C ARG A 257 16.00 1.12 1.76
N VAL A 258 16.54 1.85 2.72
CA VAL A 258 15.85 2.32 3.92
C VAL A 258 15.98 3.84 3.96
N HIS A 259 14.90 4.55 4.27
CA HIS A 259 14.78 5.98 4.02
C HIS A 259 14.04 6.67 5.16
N PHE A 260 14.22 7.98 5.30
CA PHE A 260 13.45 8.76 6.27
C PHE A 260 13.12 10.17 5.77
N ALA A 261 12.12 10.79 6.38
CA ALA A 261 11.79 12.19 6.19
C ALA A 261 11.79 12.93 7.52
N TRP A 262 12.55 14.01 7.57
CA TRP A 262 12.74 14.86 8.74
C TRP A 262 12.04 16.20 8.53
N ASP A 263 11.33 16.65 9.56
CA ASP A 263 10.50 17.85 9.53
C ASP A 263 11.23 19.01 10.22
N ALA A 264 11.69 19.99 9.44
CA ALA A 264 12.45 21.14 9.96
C ALA A 264 11.62 22.22 10.66
N GLU A 265 10.30 22.04 10.71
CA GLU A 265 9.40 22.84 11.53
C GLU A 265 9.17 22.18 12.89
N HIS A 266 9.05 20.85 12.91
CA HIS A 266 8.86 20.09 14.14
C HIS A 266 10.16 19.58 14.78
N MET A 267 11.31 19.72 14.13
CA MET A 267 12.62 19.23 14.56
C MET A 267 12.67 17.72 14.85
N THR A 268 11.94 16.92 14.07
CA THR A 268 11.87 15.47 14.30
C THR A 268 11.72 14.69 13.00
N VAL A 269 12.12 13.41 13.04
CA VAL A 269 11.78 12.45 11.99
C VAL A 269 10.28 12.16 12.05
N ARG A 270 9.62 12.16 10.88
CA ARG A 270 8.17 11.98 10.74
C ARG A 270 7.77 10.79 9.89
N LEU A 271 8.62 10.37 8.96
CA LEU A 271 8.40 9.16 8.17
C LEU A 271 9.68 8.34 8.10
N ILE A 272 9.52 7.02 8.09
CA ILE A 272 10.56 6.05 7.71
C ILE A 272 9.93 5.02 6.76
N TRP A 273 10.67 4.54 5.76
CA TRP A 273 10.15 3.58 4.77
C TRP A 273 11.26 2.80 4.08
N HIS A 274 10.89 1.74 3.36
CA HIS A 274 11.80 0.87 2.61
C HIS A 274 11.57 0.92 1.09
N GLY A 275 12.51 0.39 0.33
CA GLY A 275 12.34 0.13 -1.10
C GLY A 275 12.76 1.30 -1.97
N ALA A 276 11.81 1.89 -2.71
CA ALA A 276 12.06 3.03 -3.58
C ALA A 276 12.04 4.36 -2.78
N PHE A 277 12.92 5.30 -3.13
CA PHE A 277 13.06 6.52 -2.33
C PHE A 277 11.90 7.50 -2.58
N ILE A 278 11.94 8.23 -3.70
CA ILE A 278 10.93 9.24 -4.01
C ILE A 278 10.84 9.51 -5.51
N ASP A 279 9.64 9.82 -5.98
CA ASP A 279 9.42 10.39 -7.30
C ASP A 279 9.50 11.93 -7.22
N ALA A 280 10.45 12.52 -7.94
CA ALA A 280 10.63 13.96 -7.99
C ALA A 280 9.75 14.65 -9.04
N ALA A 281 9.09 13.91 -9.94
CA ALA A 281 8.39 14.44 -11.11
C ALA A 281 7.38 15.52 -10.72
N LYS A 282 6.55 15.28 -9.69
CA LYS A 282 5.51 16.21 -9.22
C LYS A 282 6.01 17.65 -9.04
N HIS A 283 7.21 17.82 -8.50
CA HIS A 283 7.73 19.14 -8.18
C HIS A 283 8.79 19.65 -9.16
N TRP A 284 9.38 18.76 -9.96
CA TRP A 284 10.44 19.12 -10.91
C TRP A 284 9.89 19.39 -12.31
N VAL A 285 8.76 18.80 -12.66
CA VAL A 285 8.01 19.11 -13.88
C VAL A 285 7.01 20.22 -13.55
N ASP A 286 7.18 21.38 -14.18
CA ASP A 286 6.30 22.56 -14.09
C ASP A 286 5.99 23.07 -12.67
N ARG A 287 6.79 22.68 -11.67
CA ARG A 287 6.58 23.01 -10.24
C ARG A 287 5.16 22.69 -9.78
N GLY A 288 4.68 21.49 -10.12
CA GLY A 288 3.33 21.04 -9.79
C GLY A 288 2.99 21.19 -8.29
N PRO A 289 1.72 21.51 -7.97
CA PRO A 289 1.27 21.66 -6.59
C PRO A 289 1.07 20.30 -5.91
N GLY A 290 1.01 20.33 -4.57
CA GLY A 290 0.64 19.19 -3.74
C GLY A 290 1.80 18.60 -2.96
N ASN A 291 1.55 17.46 -2.30
CA ASN A 291 2.54 16.77 -1.49
C ASN A 291 3.03 15.51 -2.21
N GLN A 292 4.32 15.22 -2.06
CA GLN A 292 4.91 13.98 -2.55
C GLN A 292 4.94 12.93 -1.44
N SER A 293 4.35 11.77 -1.71
CA SER A 293 4.38 10.61 -0.83
C SER A 293 5.64 9.77 -1.09
N PRO A 294 6.14 9.00 -0.10
CA PRO A 294 7.19 8.02 -0.33
C PRO A 294 6.86 7.05 -1.47
N LEU A 295 7.82 6.75 -2.35
CA LEU A 295 7.58 5.85 -3.48
C LEU A 295 7.62 4.37 -3.07
N GLY A 296 8.46 4.05 -2.08
CA GLY A 296 8.67 2.70 -1.54
C GLY A 296 7.66 2.28 -0.48
N ASP A 297 7.80 1.09 0.05
CA ASP A 297 6.80 0.42 0.88
C ASP A 297 7.14 0.53 2.38
N HIS A 298 6.35 -0.11 3.24
CA HIS A 298 6.56 -0.11 4.70
C HIS A 298 6.67 1.31 5.29
N VAL A 299 5.80 2.22 4.86
CA VAL A 299 5.83 3.60 5.34
C VAL A 299 5.27 3.68 6.76
N MET A 300 6.12 4.04 7.72
CA MET A 300 5.75 4.24 9.12
C MET A 300 5.75 5.72 9.48
N THR A 301 4.71 6.15 10.18
CA THR A 301 4.55 7.54 10.64
C THR A 301 5.03 7.70 12.08
N LEU A 302 5.98 8.62 12.27
CA LEU A 302 6.57 8.95 13.56
C LEU A 302 5.88 10.13 14.23
N PRO A 303 5.96 10.21 15.59
CA PRO A 303 5.24 11.21 16.37
C PRO A 303 5.51 12.64 15.87
N ALA A 304 4.44 13.43 15.84
CA ALA A 304 4.53 14.87 15.59
C ALA A 304 4.85 15.65 16.87
N GLY A 305 5.14 16.94 16.69
CA GLY A 305 5.32 17.89 17.79
C GLY A 305 6.74 17.97 18.35
N PRO A 306 6.92 18.66 19.49
CA PRO A 306 8.23 18.92 20.08
C PRO A 306 9.00 17.62 20.36
N PRO A 307 10.26 17.49 19.91
CA PRO A 307 11.08 16.30 20.14
C PRO A 307 11.64 16.26 21.57
N LEU A 308 11.70 17.42 22.23
CA LEU A 308 12.19 17.62 23.59
C LEU A 308 11.15 18.34 24.44
N ALA A 309 11.15 18.05 25.74
CA ALA A 309 10.39 18.80 26.71
C ALA A 309 11.10 18.80 28.08
N LYS A 310 10.90 19.89 28.84
CA LYS A 310 11.18 19.90 30.27
C LYS A 310 9.93 19.41 30.99
N LEU A 311 10.03 18.37 31.81
CA LEU A 311 8.90 17.81 32.56
C LEU A 311 9.17 17.91 34.05
N SER A 312 8.25 18.54 34.79
CA SER A 312 8.33 18.64 36.26
C SER A 312 8.02 17.32 36.97
N SER A 313 7.28 16.43 36.32
CA SER A 313 7.00 15.06 36.78
C SER A 313 6.62 14.17 35.61
N LEU A 314 6.54 12.86 35.85
CA LEU A 314 6.05 11.89 34.86
C LEU A 314 4.55 12.03 34.56
N ASP A 315 3.79 12.81 35.33
CA ASP A 315 2.37 13.09 35.08
C ASP A 315 2.16 14.35 34.22
N ALA A 316 3.22 15.13 33.99
CA ALA A 316 3.13 16.35 33.19
C ALA A 316 2.85 16.01 31.71
N VAL A 317 1.80 16.62 31.15
CA VAL A 317 1.39 16.44 29.75
C VAL A 317 2.53 16.90 28.82
N TRP A 318 2.82 16.10 27.79
CA TRP A 318 3.82 16.49 26.79
C TRP A 318 3.34 17.73 26.02
N PRO A 319 4.19 18.78 25.86
CA PRO A 319 3.77 19.99 25.17
C PRO A 319 3.37 19.69 23.72
N GLY A 320 2.19 20.16 23.32
CA GLY A 320 1.71 20.09 21.94
C GLY A 320 2.13 21.31 21.11
N GLY A 321 1.52 21.45 19.92
CA GLY A 321 1.68 22.62 19.06
C GLY A 321 2.96 22.63 18.23
N ASN A 322 3.21 23.77 17.58
CA ASN A 322 4.37 23.97 16.71
C ASN A 322 5.62 24.30 17.57
N PRO A 323 6.69 23.48 17.52
CA PRO A 323 7.90 23.70 18.32
C PRO A 323 8.52 25.08 18.10
N ARG A 324 8.36 25.68 16.92
CA ARG A 324 8.87 27.05 16.66
C ARG A 324 8.24 28.10 17.56
N GLU A 325 6.95 27.96 17.87
CA GLU A 325 6.23 28.87 18.78
C GLU A 325 6.73 28.72 20.22
N ALA A 326 7.22 27.52 20.59
CA ALA A 326 7.87 27.23 21.86
C ALA A 326 9.37 27.57 21.88
N GLY A 327 9.89 28.25 20.86
CA GLY A 327 11.27 28.74 20.78
C GLY A 327 12.29 27.75 20.23
N PHE A 328 11.87 26.63 19.63
CA PHE A 328 12.79 25.74 18.93
C PHE A 328 13.32 26.40 17.66
N GLN A 329 14.64 26.31 17.43
CA GLN A 329 15.30 26.94 16.30
C GLN A 329 16.05 25.89 15.48
N PHE A 330 15.61 25.66 14.24
CA PHE A 330 16.36 24.83 13.31
C PHE A 330 17.62 25.57 12.84
N ARG A 331 18.79 24.91 12.97
CA ARG A 331 20.13 25.44 12.65
C ARG A 331 20.72 24.84 11.37
N GLY A 332 19.89 24.21 10.53
CA GLY A 332 20.32 23.54 9.31
C GLY A 332 20.83 22.11 9.57
N TYR A 333 21.48 21.52 8.57
CA TYR A 333 22.15 20.22 8.70
C TYR A 333 23.54 20.27 8.09
N GLN A 334 24.43 19.38 8.55
CA GLN A 334 25.77 19.21 8.01
C GLN A 334 25.94 17.79 7.49
N LEU A 335 26.54 17.63 6.31
CA LEU A 335 26.82 16.32 5.75
C LEU A 335 28.17 15.81 6.26
N ASN A 336 28.24 14.53 6.65
CA ASN A 336 29.51 13.86 6.87
C ASN A 336 30.17 13.47 5.53
N ALA A 337 31.37 12.88 5.57
CA ALA A 337 32.09 12.45 4.37
C ALA A 337 31.31 11.42 3.52
N ALA A 338 30.46 10.61 4.13
CA ALA A 338 29.58 9.66 3.46
C ALA A 338 28.29 10.31 2.92
N GLY A 339 28.06 11.61 3.15
CA GLY A 339 26.87 12.33 2.69
C GLY A 339 25.66 12.21 3.61
N VAL A 340 25.79 11.60 4.80
CA VAL A 340 24.71 11.49 5.79
C VAL A 340 24.50 12.84 6.47
N PRO A 341 23.26 13.38 6.51
CA PRO A 341 22.97 14.62 7.21
C PRO A 341 22.87 14.44 8.73
N ALA A 342 23.48 15.36 9.45
CA ALA A 342 23.25 15.57 10.87
C ALA A 342 22.44 16.87 11.04
N PHE A 343 21.17 16.74 11.42
CA PHE A 343 20.23 17.85 11.59
C PHE A 343 20.48 18.55 12.91
N ARG A 344 20.62 19.87 12.89
CA ARG A 344 20.94 20.66 14.07
C ARG A 344 19.78 21.55 14.45
N TYR A 345 19.44 21.56 15.72
CA TYR A 345 18.46 22.50 16.27
C TYR A 345 18.83 22.88 17.69
N GLU A 346 18.22 23.95 18.18
CA GLU A 346 18.46 24.48 19.50
C GLU A 346 17.16 24.83 20.20
N TRP A 347 17.08 24.56 21.50
CA TRP A 347 15.96 24.97 22.34
C TRP A 347 16.41 25.15 23.78
N SER A 348 16.02 26.26 24.42
CA SER A 348 16.32 26.54 25.84
C SER A 348 17.81 26.39 26.20
N GLY A 349 18.73 26.82 25.31
CA GLY A 349 20.18 26.69 25.50
C GLY A 349 20.73 25.27 25.36
N VAL A 350 19.94 24.35 24.80
CA VAL A 350 20.35 22.97 24.48
C VAL A 350 20.53 22.87 22.97
N GLN A 351 21.74 22.59 22.53
CA GLN A 351 22.06 22.28 21.15
C GLN A 351 21.88 20.79 20.91
N VAL A 352 21.22 20.42 19.81
CA VAL A 352 20.99 19.03 19.42
C VAL A 352 21.50 18.79 18.02
N GLU A 353 22.21 17.69 17.84
CA GLU A 353 22.50 17.09 16.54
C GLU A 353 21.77 15.74 16.44
N ASP A 354 20.87 15.61 15.47
CA ASP A 354 20.06 14.42 15.18
C ASP A 354 20.53 13.78 13.88
N ARG A 355 21.02 12.54 13.94
CA ARG A 355 21.51 11.80 12.79
C ARG A 355 20.84 10.45 12.71
N LEU A 356 20.38 10.08 11.51
CA LEU A 356 19.88 8.75 11.22
C LEU A 356 20.77 8.11 10.16
N GLU A 357 21.19 6.87 10.42
CA GLU A 357 22.07 6.08 9.54
C GLU A 357 21.45 4.71 9.28
N PRO A 358 21.62 4.14 8.08
CA PRO A 358 21.16 2.79 7.79
C PRO A 358 21.93 1.78 8.63
N ILE A 359 21.25 0.72 9.06
CA ILE A 359 21.89 -0.45 9.67
C ILE A 359 21.46 -1.70 8.91
N LEU A 360 22.40 -2.63 8.74
CA LEU A 360 22.09 -3.94 8.19
C LEU A 360 21.25 -4.73 9.19
N HIS A 361 20.14 -5.27 8.71
CA HIS A 361 19.20 -6.06 9.50
C HIS A 361 18.39 -6.97 8.57
N GLU A 362 17.90 -8.10 9.09
CA GLU A 362 17.13 -9.10 8.34
C GLU A 362 15.70 -9.20 8.94
N PRO A 363 14.64 -9.28 8.11
CA PRO A 363 14.67 -9.36 6.64
C PRO A 363 14.91 -8.00 5.96
N ASP A 364 14.71 -6.89 6.67
CA ASP A 364 14.87 -5.54 6.14
C ASP A 364 15.82 -4.71 6.99
N ASN A 365 16.59 -3.85 6.33
CA ASN A 365 17.50 -2.90 6.95
C ASN A 365 16.77 -1.94 7.88
N GLY A 366 17.42 -1.53 8.97
CA GLY A 366 16.86 -0.58 9.93
C GLY A 366 17.47 0.82 9.81
N LEU A 367 17.08 1.69 10.74
CA LEU A 367 17.72 2.98 10.97
C LEU A 367 18.23 3.08 12.40
N ARG A 368 19.48 3.50 12.57
CA ARG A 368 20.01 3.93 13.86
C ARG A 368 19.92 5.45 13.97
N ARG A 369 19.13 5.94 14.93
CA ARG A 369 19.02 7.36 15.27
C ARG A 369 19.92 7.68 16.44
N THR A 370 20.79 8.67 16.28
CA THR A 370 21.66 9.21 17.33
C THR A 370 21.35 10.69 17.54
N LEU A 371 20.94 11.05 18.75
CA LEU A 371 20.79 12.42 19.21
C LEU A 371 21.97 12.75 20.11
N GLN A 372 22.76 13.75 19.73
CA GLN A 372 23.83 14.31 20.56
C GLN A 372 23.34 15.65 21.11
N LEU A 373 23.32 15.80 22.43
CA LEU A 373 22.83 17.00 23.10
C LEU A 373 23.96 17.66 23.87
N LYS A 374 24.04 18.99 23.80
CA LYS A 374 25.00 19.82 24.55
C LYS A 374 24.31 21.01 25.19
N SER A 375 24.64 21.32 26.44
CA SER A 375 24.15 22.50 27.14
C SER A 375 25.15 22.99 28.19
N GLU A 376 25.40 24.29 28.23
CA GLU A 376 26.28 24.89 29.24
C GLU A 376 25.64 24.89 30.64
N ALA A 377 24.33 25.07 30.71
CA ALA A 377 23.54 25.11 31.95
C ALA A 377 23.17 23.72 32.51
N GLY A 378 23.50 22.64 31.78
CA GLY A 378 23.17 21.26 32.13
C GLY A 378 21.80 20.79 31.63
N LEU A 379 21.66 19.48 31.44
CA LEU A 379 20.49 18.82 30.87
C LEU A 379 19.45 18.46 31.97
N ASN A 380 18.94 19.48 32.65
CA ASN A 380 18.04 19.31 33.79
C ASN A 380 16.58 19.14 33.34
N ASP A 381 15.91 18.15 33.94
CA ASP A 381 14.49 17.80 33.72
C ASP A 381 14.11 17.59 32.25
N LEU A 382 15.08 17.23 31.41
CA LEU A 382 14.94 17.21 29.96
C LEU A 382 14.70 15.78 29.46
N TRP A 383 13.70 15.65 28.59
CA TRP A 383 13.24 14.38 28.06
C TRP A 383 13.18 14.41 26.54
N VAL A 384 13.43 13.27 25.90
CA VAL A 384 13.17 13.03 24.48
C VAL A 384 11.92 12.18 24.35
N ARG A 385 10.97 12.56 23.49
CA ARG A 385 9.83 11.69 23.16
C ARG A 385 10.14 10.88 21.90
N VAL A 386 10.07 9.56 22.03
CA VAL A 386 10.41 8.60 20.96
C VAL A 386 9.16 8.08 20.27
N ALA A 387 8.15 7.70 21.05
CA ALA A 387 6.92 7.10 20.57
C ALA A 387 5.71 7.56 21.39
N THR A 388 4.52 7.52 20.77
CA THR A 388 3.23 7.75 21.43
C THR A 388 2.16 6.84 20.82
N GLY A 389 1.22 6.38 21.63
CA GLY A 389 0.16 5.45 21.24
C GLY A 389 0.24 4.17 22.06
N ARG A 390 -0.06 3.01 21.47
CA ARG A 390 0.11 1.72 22.15
C ARG A 390 1.58 1.29 22.08
N ILE A 391 2.19 1.01 23.22
CA ILE A 391 3.59 0.59 23.31
C ILE A 391 3.67 -0.71 24.11
N GLU A 392 4.25 -1.73 23.51
CA GLU A 392 4.42 -3.04 24.14
C GLU A 392 5.90 -3.28 24.43
N GLN A 393 6.22 -3.67 25.66
CA GLN A 393 7.58 -4.09 25.98
C GLN A 393 7.82 -5.49 25.43
N VAL A 394 8.92 -5.65 24.70
CA VAL A 394 9.36 -6.92 24.09
C VAL A 394 10.79 -7.21 24.50
N ASP A 395 11.28 -8.43 24.22
CA ASP A 395 12.66 -8.78 24.53
C ASP A 395 13.64 -7.79 23.85
N GLY A 396 14.54 -7.21 24.62
CA GLY A 396 15.51 -6.23 24.14
C GLY A 396 14.96 -4.88 23.64
N GLY A 397 13.69 -4.54 23.83
CA GLY A 397 13.17 -3.23 23.39
C GLY A 397 11.66 -3.02 23.53
N PHE A 398 11.10 -2.25 22.60
CA PHE A 398 9.69 -1.88 22.57
C PHE A 398 9.12 -2.12 21.17
N LEU A 399 7.88 -2.56 21.08
CA LEU A 399 7.11 -2.60 19.85
C LEU A 399 6.08 -1.46 19.87
N TRP A 400 6.14 -0.61 18.86
CA TRP A 400 5.28 0.56 18.73
C TRP A 400 4.81 0.70 17.28
N ASN A 401 3.51 0.53 17.04
CA ASN A 401 2.90 0.64 15.71
C ASN A 401 3.62 -0.17 14.60
N GLY A 402 4.11 -1.36 14.92
CA GLY A 402 4.88 -2.20 14.00
C GLY A 402 6.37 -1.86 13.90
N VAL A 403 6.83 -0.79 14.56
CA VAL A 403 8.24 -0.42 14.68
C VAL A 403 8.81 -0.99 15.98
N ARG A 404 9.81 -1.86 15.86
CA ARG A 404 10.65 -2.27 16.98
C ARG A 404 11.68 -1.18 17.25
N VAL A 405 11.65 -0.67 18.48
CA VAL A 405 12.56 0.35 19.01
C VAL A 405 13.47 -0.28 20.06
N GLN A 406 14.77 -0.31 19.78
CA GLN A 406 15.79 -0.72 20.74
C GLN A 406 16.54 0.52 21.23
N VAL A 407 16.59 0.74 22.54
CA VAL A 407 17.34 1.83 23.14
C VAL A 407 18.76 1.35 23.45
N GLU A 408 19.72 1.74 22.61
CA GLU A 408 21.13 1.37 22.77
C GLU A 408 21.84 2.27 23.80
N LYS A 409 21.39 3.52 23.94
CA LYS A 409 21.93 4.46 24.93
C LYS A 409 20.87 5.47 25.38
N GLY A 410 20.72 5.63 26.69
CA GLY A 410 19.72 6.49 27.34
C GLY A 410 18.83 5.69 28.28
N LEU A 411 18.20 6.36 29.24
CA LEU A 411 17.27 5.73 30.18
C LEU A 411 15.85 5.80 29.62
N ALA A 412 15.34 4.67 29.14
CA ALA A 412 14.00 4.56 28.57
C ALA A 412 12.94 4.39 29.65
N ILE A 413 11.86 5.16 29.55
CA ILE A 413 10.71 5.10 30.46
C ILE A 413 9.44 5.08 29.60
N VAL A 414 8.56 4.13 29.86
CA VAL A 414 7.20 4.11 29.31
C VAL A 414 6.26 4.65 30.38
N ARG A 415 5.43 5.63 30.02
CA ARG A 415 4.36 6.14 30.88
C ARG A 415 3.03 6.10 30.17
N ARG A 416 1.94 6.08 30.94
CA ARG A 416 0.56 6.20 30.46
C ARG A 416 0.04 7.59 30.82
N ILE A 417 -0.47 8.33 29.83
CA ILE A 417 -1.19 9.60 30.02
C ILE A 417 -2.52 9.49 29.27
N GLY A 418 -3.63 9.49 30.02
CA GLY A 418 -4.96 9.19 29.46
C GLY A 418 -4.98 7.79 28.84
N ASP A 419 -5.37 7.70 27.58
CA ASP A 419 -5.48 6.43 26.83
C ASP A 419 -4.24 6.11 25.98
N GLN A 420 -3.14 6.86 26.13
CA GLN A 420 -1.93 6.68 25.31
C GLN A 420 -0.70 6.40 26.17
N ASP A 421 0.13 5.47 25.71
CA ASP A 421 1.50 5.32 26.20
C ASP A 421 2.42 6.34 25.51
N GLU A 422 3.47 6.76 26.21
CA GLU A 422 4.60 7.49 25.66
C GLU A 422 5.90 6.78 26.03
N LEU A 423 6.77 6.56 25.04
CA LEU A 423 8.15 6.13 25.26
C LEU A 423 9.03 7.37 25.32
N LEU A 424 9.61 7.62 26.48
CA LEU A 424 10.47 8.75 26.76
C LEU A 424 11.90 8.29 27.06
N ILE A 425 12.88 9.11 26.70
CA ILE A 425 14.26 8.95 27.16
C ILE A 425 14.58 10.09 28.13
N GLN A 426 14.91 9.74 29.37
CA GLN A 426 15.38 10.71 30.36
C GLN A 426 16.84 11.06 30.09
N LEU A 427 17.15 12.36 30.07
CA LEU A 427 18.52 12.82 29.99
C LEU A 427 19.13 12.95 31.40
N PRO A 428 20.45 12.72 31.53
CA PRO A 428 21.13 12.77 32.83
C PRO A 428 21.15 14.20 33.38
N ALA A 429 20.47 14.42 34.51
CA ALA A 429 20.43 15.73 35.18
C ALA A 429 21.84 16.23 35.52
N GLY A 430 22.06 17.53 35.37
CA GLY A 430 23.35 18.20 35.60
C GLY A 430 24.44 17.93 34.56
N ALA A 431 24.28 16.93 33.68
CA ALA A 431 25.27 16.66 32.63
C ALA A 431 25.27 17.77 31.58
N ARG A 432 26.45 18.13 31.07
CA ARG A 432 26.60 19.12 29.98
C ARG A 432 26.46 18.52 28.58
N GLU A 433 26.66 17.21 28.46
CA GLU A 433 26.53 16.49 27.20
C GLU A 433 25.80 15.17 27.45
N ALA A 434 24.97 14.75 26.49
CA ALA A 434 24.35 13.44 26.49
C ALA A 434 24.24 12.89 25.07
N VAL A 435 24.18 11.57 24.97
CA VAL A 435 23.93 10.87 23.71
C VAL A 435 22.77 9.92 23.94
N VAL A 436 21.73 10.06 23.14
CA VAL A 436 20.64 9.09 23.02
C VAL A 436 20.82 8.34 21.72
N ARG A 437 20.74 7.02 21.77
CA ARG A 437 20.89 6.17 20.58
C ARG A 437 19.81 5.10 20.55
N LEU A 438 19.13 5.03 19.42
CA LEU A 438 17.99 4.17 19.17
C LEU A 438 18.20 3.42 17.86
N THR A 439 17.78 2.16 17.83
CA THR A 439 17.64 1.37 16.61
C THR A 439 16.16 1.17 16.30
N LEU A 440 15.78 1.46 15.06
CA LEU A 440 14.43 1.38 14.52
C LEU A 440 14.40 0.31 13.42
N VAL A 441 13.56 -0.71 13.59
CA VAL A 441 13.35 -1.80 12.63
C VAL A 441 11.84 -2.02 12.50
N TRP A 442 11.31 -2.20 11.28
CA TRP A 442 9.87 -2.30 11.05
C TRP A 442 9.56 -3.09 9.79
#